data_AF-A0AAU6IMJ0-F1
#
_entry.id   AF-A0AAU6IMJ0-F1
#
_cell.length_a   1.000
_cell.length_b   1.000
_cell.length_c   1.000
_cell.angle_alpha   90.00
_cell.angle_beta   90.00
_cell.angle_gamma   90.00
#
_symmetry.space_group_name_H-M   'P 1'
#
loop_
_entity.id
_entity.type
_entity.pdbx_description
1 polymer ?
#
loop_
_entity_poly.entity_id
_entity_poly.type
_entity_poly.pdbx_seq_one_letter_code
_entity_poly.pdbx_strand_id
1 'polypeptide(L)'
;MRVLRDKVRAATARSKTERPVSAVVADLNPVLRGWAAYFRNGNSGRKFNVVDGYVHERLAIFASAKHRLAGRNWTTRFTYGWITRLGVYRLTGNVHRATAHASR
;
A
#
# COMPACT_ATOMS: atom_id res chain seq x y z
N MET A 1 12.60 -3.13 -4.82
CA MET A 1 11.22 -3.65 -4.70
C MET A 1 11.07 -4.74 -3.63
N ARG A 2 12.00 -5.71 -3.54
CA ARG A 2 11.90 -6.84 -2.59
C ARG A 2 11.76 -6.42 -1.12
N VAL A 3 12.66 -5.56 -0.62
CA VAL A 3 12.65 -5.08 0.77
C VAL A 3 11.30 -4.47 1.19
N LEU A 4 10.68 -3.65 0.33
CA LEU A 4 9.37 -3.05 0.65
C LEU A 4 8.28 -4.13 0.74
N ARG A 5 8.24 -5.05 -0.24
CA ARG A 5 7.26 -6.13 -0.23
C ARG A 5 7.43 -7.03 0.99
N ASP A 6 8.66 -7.29 1.41
CA ASP A 6 8.95 -8.08 2.60
C ASP A 6 8.44 -7.38 3.87
N LYS A 7 8.66 -6.07 4.00
CA LYS A 7 8.09 -5.27 5.11
C LYS A 7 6.56 -5.29 5.11
N VAL A 8 5.93 -5.09 3.95
CA VAL A 8 4.46 -5.15 3.81
C VAL A 8 3.94 -6.54 4.17
N ARG A 9 4.63 -7.60 3.71
CA ARG A 9 4.27 -8.99 4.01
C ARG A 9 4.39 -9.30 5.50
N ALA A 10 5.45 -8.83 6.15
CA ALA A 10 5.67 -9.01 7.59
C ALA A 10 4.58 -8.29 8.42
N ALA A 11 4.24 -7.04 8.05
CA ALA A 11 3.18 -6.29 8.72
C ALA A 11 1.78 -6.92 8.54
N THR A 12 1.55 -7.55 7.39
CA THR A 12 0.28 -8.24 7.04
C THR A 12 0.34 -9.75 7.27
N ALA A 13 1.26 -10.23 8.11
CA ALA A 13 1.40 -11.66 8.40
C ALA A 13 0.15 -12.21 9.11
N ARG A 14 -0.17 -13.48 8.88
CA ARG A 14 -1.35 -14.13 9.48
C ARG A 14 -1.27 -14.20 11.01
N SER A 15 -0.07 -14.23 11.57
CA SER A 15 0.17 -14.15 13.02
C SER A 15 -0.19 -12.80 13.63
N LYS A 16 -0.47 -11.77 12.82
CA LYS A 16 -0.85 -10.42 13.29
C LYS A 16 -2.37 -10.19 13.26
N THR A 17 -3.19 -11.20 12.95
CA THR A 17 -4.66 -11.04 12.79
C THR A 17 -5.38 -10.60 14.06
N GLU A 18 -4.78 -10.77 15.23
CA GLU A 18 -5.31 -10.24 16.49
C GLU A 18 -5.34 -8.70 16.49
N ARG A 19 -4.36 -8.06 15.84
CA ARG A 19 -4.28 -6.60 15.76
C ARG A 19 -5.41 -6.01 14.91
N PRO A 20 -5.91 -4.81 15.26
CA PRO A 20 -6.86 -4.12 14.40
C PRO A 20 -6.20 -3.72 13.08
N VAL A 21 -7.00 -3.65 12.00
CA VAL A 21 -6.49 -3.28 10.67
C VAL A 21 -5.86 -1.88 10.70
N SER A 22 -6.41 -0.96 11.48
CA SER A 22 -5.86 0.40 11.68
C SER A 22 -4.43 0.39 12.21
N ALA A 23 -4.09 -0.50 13.15
CA ALA A 23 -2.73 -0.60 13.68
C ALA A 23 -1.74 -1.11 12.62
N VAL A 24 -2.16 -2.05 11.77
CA VAL A 24 -1.33 -2.49 10.63
C VAL A 24 -1.11 -1.35 9.63
N VAL A 25 -2.16 -0.57 9.36
CA VAL A 25 -2.04 0.62 8.49
C VAL A 25 -1.10 1.67 9.09
N ALA A 26 -1.18 1.90 10.41
CA ALA A 26 -0.29 2.81 11.11
C ALA A 26 1.19 2.41 10.97
N ASP A 27 1.50 1.11 11.02
CA ASP A 27 2.87 0.61 10.82
C ASP A 27 3.34 0.70 9.36
N LEU A 28 2.42 0.52 8.41
CA LEU A 28 2.73 0.56 6.98
C LEU A 28 2.99 1.98 6.48
N ASN A 29 2.24 2.97 6.98
CA ASN A 29 2.28 4.32 6.46
C ASN A 29 3.69 4.97 6.50
N PRO A 30 4.48 4.87 7.59
CA PRO A 30 5.86 5.37 7.62
C PRO A 30 6.75 4.69 6.59
N VAL A 31 6.60 3.38 6.38
CA VAL A 31 7.37 2.61 5.39
C VAL A 31 7.05 3.09 3.98
N LEU A 32 5.77 3.29 3.66
CA LEU A 32 5.32 3.78 2.36
C LEU A 32 5.79 5.22 2.12
N ARG A 33 5.73 6.10 3.14
CA ARG A 33 6.24 7.47 3.06
C ARG A 33 7.74 7.53 2.81
N GLY A 34 8.53 6.75 3.55
CA GLY A 34 9.98 6.68 3.35
C GLY A 34 10.33 6.16 1.96
N TRP A 35 9.55 5.19 1.45
CA TRP A 35 9.73 4.68 0.10
C TRP A 35 9.36 5.72 -0.96
N ALA A 36 8.27 6.48 -0.77
CA ALA A 36 7.90 7.59 -1.64
C ALA A 36 9.00 8.64 -1.73
N ALA A 37 9.58 9.03 -0.58
CA ALA A 37 10.67 9.99 -0.50
C ALA A 37 11.92 9.50 -1.26
N TYR A 38 12.29 8.23 -1.12
CA TYR A 38 13.43 7.65 -1.83
C TYR A 38 13.27 7.69 -3.37
N PHE A 39 12.06 7.43 -3.86
CA PHE A 39 11.78 7.39 -5.30
C PHE A 39 11.24 8.70 -5.87
N ARG A 40 11.28 9.80 -5.10
CA ARG A 40 10.71 11.11 -5.46
C ARG A 40 11.34 11.71 -6.73
N ASN A 41 12.61 11.44 -6.98
CA ASN A 41 13.38 12.10 -8.03
C ASN A 41 13.47 11.28 -9.35
N GLY A 42 12.42 10.56 -9.75
CA GLY A 42 12.45 9.81 -11.03
C GLY A 42 11.09 9.38 -11.59
N ASN A 43 11.10 8.77 -12.79
CA ASN A 43 9.93 8.24 -13.51
C ASN A 43 9.35 6.94 -12.87
N SER A 44 9.14 6.95 -11.55
CA SER A 44 8.76 5.78 -10.75
C SER A 44 7.26 5.48 -10.74
N GLY A 45 6.43 6.20 -11.50
CA GLY A 45 4.97 6.06 -11.48
C GLY A 45 4.47 4.62 -11.71
N ARG A 46 5.08 3.89 -12.65
CA ARG A 46 4.75 2.45 -12.86
C ARG A 46 5.08 1.60 -11.64
N LYS A 47 6.21 1.86 -10.97
CA LYS A 47 6.61 1.14 -9.76
C LYS A 47 5.65 1.45 -8.60
N PHE A 48 5.16 2.68 -8.51
CA PHE A 48 4.24 3.11 -7.46
C PHE A 48 2.89 2.43 -7.59
N ASN A 49 2.37 2.30 -8.80
CA ASN A 49 1.16 1.50 -9.07
C ASN A 49 1.31 0.04 -8.63
N VAL A 50 2.46 -0.57 -8.91
CA VAL A 50 2.74 -1.95 -8.47
C VAL A 50 2.77 -2.06 -6.95
N VAL A 51 3.33 -1.08 -6.25
CA VAL A 51 3.33 -1.08 -4.78
C VAL A 51 1.93 -0.86 -4.21
N ASP A 52 1.20 0.14 -4.69
CA ASP A 52 -0.16 0.43 -4.21
C ASP A 52 -1.08 -0.79 -4.38
N GLY A 53 -1.00 -1.47 -5.54
CA GLY A 53 -1.72 -2.71 -5.79
C GLY A 53 -1.31 -3.84 -4.85
N TYR A 54 0.00 -4.00 -4.59
CA TYR A 54 0.49 -5.01 -3.66
C TYR A 54 0.03 -4.75 -2.22
N VAL A 55 0.09 -3.50 -1.76
CA VAL A 55 -0.38 -3.10 -0.42
C VAL A 55 -1.88 -3.36 -0.27
N HIS A 56 -2.66 -2.99 -1.28
CA HIS A 56 -4.10 -3.23 -1.32
C HIS A 56 -4.42 -4.73 -1.20
N GLU A 57 -3.81 -5.56 -2.04
CA GLU A 57 -4.01 -7.00 -2.03
C GLU A 57 -3.66 -7.61 -0.66
N ARG A 58 -2.51 -7.23 -0.10
CA ARG A 58 -2.06 -7.75 1.20
C ARG A 58 -2.96 -7.35 2.36
N LEU A 59 -3.46 -6.12 2.39
CA LEU A 59 -4.41 -5.67 3.42
C LEU A 59 -5.75 -6.38 3.30
N ALA A 60 -6.24 -6.61 2.09
CA ALA A 60 -7.47 -7.36 1.86
C ALA A 60 -7.33 -8.85 2.25
N ILE A 61 -6.19 -9.48 1.97
CA ILE A 61 -5.88 -10.83 2.45
C ILE A 61 -5.85 -10.87 3.98
N PHE A 62 -5.17 -9.90 4.61
CA PHE A 62 -5.11 -9.80 6.06
C PHE A 62 -6.49 -9.63 6.69
N ALA A 63 -7.32 -8.72 6.17
CA ALA A 63 -8.68 -8.51 6.63
C ALA A 63 -9.56 -9.75 6.42
N SER A 64 -9.44 -10.42 5.26
CA SER A 64 -10.15 -11.68 5.01
C SER A 64 -9.77 -12.75 6.03
N ALA A 65 -8.47 -12.90 6.32
CA ALA A 65 -7.99 -13.85 7.31
C ALA A 65 -8.48 -13.50 8.72
N LYS A 66 -8.47 -12.22 9.11
CA LYS A 66 -8.99 -11.73 10.39
C LYS A 66 -10.49 -12.02 10.56
N HIS A 67 -11.27 -11.82 9.51
CA HIS A 67 -12.72 -12.02 9.52
C HIS A 67 -13.15 -13.44 9.11
N ARG A 68 -12.19 -14.38 8.94
CA ARG A 68 -12.44 -15.77 8.51
C ARG A 68 -13.27 -15.86 7.22
N LEU A 69 -13.04 -14.94 6.29
CA LEU A 69 -13.74 -14.90 5.00
C LEU A 69 -13.03 -15.80 3.98
N ALA A 70 -13.82 -16.58 3.25
CA ALA A 70 -13.35 -17.36 2.11
C ALA A 70 -13.20 -16.48 0.85
N GLY A 71 -12.38 -16.95 -0.09
CA GLY A 71 -12.26 -16.37 -1.42
C GLY A 71 -11.43 -15.08 -1.52
N ARG A 72 -11.41 -14.53 -2.74
CA ARG A 72 -10.63 -13.34 -3.12
C ARG A 72 -11.47 -12.08 -2.92
N ASN A 73 -11.32 -11.43 -1.77
CA ASN A 73 -12.19 -10.32 -1.36
C ASN A 73 -11.66 -8.91 -1.70
N TRP A 74 -10.52 -8.79 -2.40
CA TRP A 74 -9.89 -7.49 -2.67
C TRP A 74 -10.50 -6.70 -3.83
N THR A 75 -11.38 -7.31 -4.62
CA THR A 75 -12.18 -6.63 -5.66
C THR A 75 -13.60 -6.33 -5.21
N THR A 76 -14.13 -7.10 -4.27
CA THR A 76 -15.55 -7.05 -3.87
C THR A 76 -15.76 -6.36 -2.53
N ARG A 77 -15.19 -6.89 -1.44
CA ARG A 77 -15.45 -6.40 -0.07
C ARG A 77 -14.43 -5.35 0.37
N PHE A 78 -13.15 -5.58 0.08
CA PHE A 78 -12.03 -4.74 0.49
C PHE A 78 -11.51 -3.98 -0.73
N THR A 79 -12.30 -3.03 -1.23
CA THR A 79 -12.00 -2.27 -2.46
C THR A 79 -10.96 -1.16 -2.22
N TYR A 80 -10.53 -0.48 -3.29
CA TYR A 80 -9.70 0.73 -3.16
C TYR A 80 -10.36 1.81 -2.28
N GLY A 81 -11.70 1.94 -2.34
CA GLY A 81 -12.42 2.87 -1.47
C GLY A 81 -12.34 2.50 0.01
N TRP A 82 -12.22 1.21 0.34
CA TRP A 82 -12.02 0.74 1.71
C TRP A 82 -10.62 1.08 2.24
N ILE A 83 -9.55 0.83 1.48
CA ILE A 83 -8.19 1.19 1.92
C ILE A 83 -8.00 2.71 2.04
N THR A 84 -8.66 3.49 1.19
CA THR A 84 -8.64 4.96 1.28
C THR A 84 -9.31 5.43 2.56
N ARG A 85 -10.46 4.86 2.94
CA ARG A 85 -11.14 5.15 4.21
C ARG A 85 -10.32 4.76 5.44
N LEU A 86 -9.45 3.75 5.33
CA LEU A 86 -8.52 3.37 6.40
C LEU A 86 -7.32 4.31 6.55
N GLY A 87 -7.13 5.27 5.62
CA GLY A 87 -6.01 6.20 5.66
C GLY A 87 -4.68 5.59 5.22
N VAL A 88 -4.70 4.58 4.35
CA VAL A 88 -3.46 4.02 3.76
C VAL A 88 -2.81 5.06 2.85
N TYR A 89 -1.52 5.32 3.07
CA TYR A 89 -0.74 6.23 2.25
C TYR A 89 -0.57 5.67 0.82
N ARG A 90 -1.08 6.41 -0.18
CA ARG A 90 -0.97 6.04 -1.59
C ARG A 90 0.23 6.69 -2.25
N LEU A 91 0.96 5.89 -3.02
CA LEU A 91 2.11 6.34 -3.79
C LEU A 91 1.69 6.93 -5.13
N THR A 92 0.70 6.33 -5.81
CA THR A 92 0.12 6.92 -7.01
C THR A 92 -0.94 7.96 -6.65
N GLY A 93 -0.46 9.19 -6.53
CA GLY A 93 -1.24 10.39 -6.21
C GLY A 93 -0.36 11.50 -5.62
N ASN A 94 0.71 11.14 -4.93
CA ASN A 94 1.73 12.05 -4.39
C ASN A 94 2.97 12.18 -5.28
N VAL A 95 2.91 11.68 -6.52
CA VAL A 95 3.99 11.91 -7.49
C VAL A 95 3.79 13.31 -8.05
N HIS A 96 4.53 14.27 -7.51
CA HIS A 96 4.77 15.50 -8.27
C HIS A 96 5.50 15.09 -9.54
N ARG A 97 4.80 15.06 -10.68
CA ARG A 97 5.49 15.19 -11.96
C ARG A 97 6.20 16.53 -11.86
N ALA A 98 7.53 16.52 -11.72
CA ALA A 98 8.29 17.71 -12.04
C ALA A 98 7.96 17.99 -13.51
N THR A 99 7.14 19.00 -13.76
CA THR A 99 6.98 19.56 -15.09
C THR A 99 8.38 20.05 -15.45
N ALA A 100 9.09 19.28 -16.26
CA ALA A 100 10.32 19.74 -16.85
C ALA A 100 9.94 20.90 -17.76
N HIS A 101 10.10 22.13 -17.27
CA HIS A 101 10.09 23.31 -18.12
C HIS A 101 11.34 23.23 -18.99
N ALA A 102 11.22 22.58 -20.15
CA ALA A 102 12.12 22.84 -21.26
C ALA A 102 11.76 24.24 -21.79
N SER A 103 12.32 25.28 -21.18
CA SER A 103 12.43 26.59 -21.81
C SER A 103 13.46 26.45 -22.94
N ARG A 104 12.96 26.71 -24.14
CA ARG A 104 13.63 26.66 -25.45
C ARG A 104 14.79 27.64 -25.56
#